data_AF-A0A4U6WA56-F1
#
_entry.id   AF-A0A4U6WA56-F1
#
_cell.length_a   1.000
_cell.length_b   1.000
_cell.length_c   1.000
_cell.angle_alpha   90.00
_cell.angle_beta   90.00
_cell.angle_gamma   90.00
#
_symmetry.space_group_name_H-M   'P 1'
#
loop_
_entity.id
_entity.type
_entity.pdbx_description
1 polymer ?
#
loop_
_entity_poly.entity_id
_entity_poly.type
_entity_poly.pdbx_seq_one_letter_code
_entity_poly.pdbx_strand_id
1 'polypeptide(L)'
;MVFGHCYNSCCSRVHARTRFVKDSGIGEGVSPSAATDLIARYIPLQERSRAVAVVFGGLSFGSVLGLLFAPPIIQNLGWESVFYIFGLLGIIWCVGFDSLKGQQLGNNEGLFSLGKSSTVSDGLVSSTVSSESSDPSLEDLQNSLKDVPWRAFFKSKAVWAMIYAHFCGNWGHYTCLSWLPTFFSEELNLNLTEAAWVSILPPLGSMVISSIAAPFADNLISNGVDTTRVRKICQTIAFVSPAIFMMLSSVDLGLPPWEIVAFLTSGLALSSFAFSGLYCTHQDISHEYASILLGITNTAGAVPGIVGVALTGYLLDSTHSWSISLFAPSIFFYLTGTAVWLAFASSEPQDFSKSGPES
;
A
#
# COMPACT_ATOMS: atom_id res chain seq x y z
N MET A 1 2.19 -8.14 -48.87
CA MET A 1 1.48 -8.99 -47.87
C MET A 1 2.25 -9.22 -46.57
N VAL A 2 3.60 -9.18 -46.55
CA VAL A 2 4.41 -9.44 -45.33
C VAL A 2 4.37 -8.28 -44.30
N PHE A 3 4.30 -7.01 -44.74
CA PHE A 3 4.22 -5.86 -43.83
C PHE A 3 2.88 -5.74 -43.08
N GLY A 4 1.76 -6.11 -43.71
CA GLY A 4 0.43 -6.09 -43.07
C GLY A 4 0.26 -7.16 -41.99
N HIS A 5 0.91 -8.32 -42.17
CA HIS A 5 0.90 -9.40 -41.18
C HIS A 5 1.73 -9.04 -39.93
N CYS A 6 2.86 -8.36 -40.11
CA CYS A 6 3.71 -7.90 -39.01
C CYS A 6 3.05 -6.75 -38.22
N TYR A 7 2.38 -5.82 -38.92
CA TYR A 7 1.62 -4.74 -38.29
C TYR A 7 0.43 -5.25 -37.49
N ASN A 8 -0.37 -6.19 -38.03
CA ASN A 8 -1.50 -6.78 -37.32
C ASN A 8 -1.08 -7.65 -36.12
N SER A 9 0.03 -8.41 -36.23
CA SER A 9 0.59 -9.13 -35.07
C SER A 9 1.14 -8.18 -33.99
N CYS A 10 1.75 -7.06 -34.37
CA CYS A 10 2.21 -6.05 -33.43
C CYS A 10 1.05 -5.33 -32.73
N CYS A 11 0.03 -4.90 -33.50
CA CYS A 11 -1.17 -4.25 -32.97
C CYS A 11 -1.99 -5.18 -32.06
N SER A 12 -2.11 -6.47 -32.43
CA SER A 12 -2.78 -7.48 -31.61
C SER A 12 -2.03 -7.77 -30.31
N ARG A 13 -0.68 -7.84 -30.35
CA ARG A 13 0.17 -7.97 -29.15
C ARG A 13 0.09 -6.74 -28.24
N VAL A 14 0.00 -5.54 -28.80
CA VAL A 14 -0.20 -4.29 -28.04
C VAL A 14 -1.60 -4.21 -27.43
N HIS A 15 -2.64 -4.64 -28.14
CA HIS A 15 -4.01 -4.73 -27.62
C HIS A 15 -4.14 -5.80 -26.51
N ALA A 16 -3.50 -6.97 -26.69
CA ALA A 16 -3.48 -8.01 -25.67
C ALA A 16 -2.71 -7.56 -24.42
N ARG A 17 -1.56 -6.87 -24.57
CA ARG A 17 -0.82 -6.27 -23.45
C ARG A 17 -1.64 -5.22 -22.71
N THR A 18 -2.30 -4.30 -23.42
CA THR A 18 -3.11 -3.25 -22.78
C THR A 18 -4.37 -3.80 -22.11
N ARG A 19 -4.98 -4.87 -22.64
CA ARG A 19 -6.09 -5.55 -21.99
C ARG A 19 -5.64 -6.33 -20.75
N PHE A 20 -4.54 -7.09 -20.84
CA PHE A 20 -3.98 -7.81 -19.70
C PHE A 20 -3.58 -6.89 -18.54
N VAL A 21 -2.96 -5.74 -18.85
CA VAL A 21 -2.62 -4.73 -17.83
C VAL A 21 -3.87 -4.14 -17.17
N LYS A 22 -4.95 -3.92 -17.93
CA LYS A 22 -6.23 -3.47 -17.37
C LYS A 22 -6.87 -4.52 -16.46
N ASP A 23 -6.92 -5.76 -16.92
CA ASP A 23 -7.56 -6.85 -16.18
C ASP A 23 -6.76 -7.20 -14.90
N SER A 24 -5.42 -7.18 -14.98
CA SER A 24 -4.54 -7.36 -13.81
C SER A 24 -4.69 -6.21 -12.81
N GLY A 25 -4.76 -4.96 -13.30
CA GLY A 25 -4.93 -3.78 -12.43
C GLY A 25 -6.26 -3.78 -11.66
N ILE A 26 -7.34 -4.30 -12.26
CA ILE A 26 -8.64 -4.42 -11.56
C ILE A 26 -8.55 -5.45 -10.42
N GLY A 27 -7.89 -6.59 -10.64
CA GLY A 27 -7.73 -7.63 -9.63
C GLY A 27 -6.78 -7.25 -8.50
N GLU A 28 -5.67 -6.57 -8.81
CA GLU A 28 -4.71 -6.11 -7.80
C GLU A 28 -5.28 -4.97 -6.96
N GLY A 29 -6.09 -4.08 -7.55
CA GLY A 29 -6.64 -2.91 -6.87
C GLY A 29 -7.56 -3.22 -5.69
N VAL A 30 -8.27 -4.37 -5.69
CA VAL A 30 -9.18 -4.77 -4.60
C VAL A 30 -8.46 -5.47 -3.45
N SER A 31 -7.27 -6.02 -3.69
CA SER A 31 -6.55 -6.88 -2.75
C SER A 31 -6.16 -6.15 -1.45
N PRO A 32 -5.60 -4.91 -1.48
CA PRO A 32 -5.33 -4.12 -0.28
C PRO A 32 -6.54 -3.90 0.62
N SER A 33 -7.68 -3.53 0.03
CA SER A 33 -8.91 -3.26 0.78
C SER A 33 -9.48 -4.52 1.43
N ALA A 34 -9.45 -5.65 0.73
CA ALA A 34 -9.89 -6.94 1.28
C ALA A 34 -8.99 -7.39 2.44
N ALA A 35 -7.67 -7.27 2.29
CA ALA A 35 -6.72 -7.56 3.36
C ALA A 35 -6.97 -6.69 4.61
N THR A 36 -7.20 -5.39 4.41
CA THR A 36 -7.48 -4.46 5.50
C THR A 36 -8.77 -4.77 6.24
N ASP A 37 -9.83 -5.21 5.54
CA ASP A 37 -11.08 -5.67 6.17
C ASP A 37 -10.84 -6.90 7.06
N LEU A 38 -10.11 -7.91 6.56
CA LEU A 38 -9.77 -9.10 7.33
C LEU A 38 -8.99 -8.74 8.60
N ILE A 39 -7.97 -7.90 8.48
CA ILE A 39 -7.18 -7.49 9.64
C ILE A 39 -8.05 -6.70 10.64
N ALA A 40 -8.95 -5.82 10.18
CA ALA A 40 -9.83 -5.03 11.05
C ALA A 40 -10.78 -5.90 11.90
N ARG A 41 -11.23 -7.03 11.33
CA ARG A 41 -12.19 -7.93 11.98
C ARG A 41 -11.54 -8.92 12.94
N TYR A 42 -10.34 -9.42 12.61
CA TYR A 42 -9.74 -10.55 13.35
C TYR A 42 -8.53 -10.18 14.20
N ILE A 43 -7.89 -9.03 13.97
CA ILE A 43 -6.64 -8.69 14.65
C ILE A 43 -6.86 -7.61 15.72
N PRO A 44 -6.49 -7.88 16.99
CA PRO A 44 -6.60 -6.89 18.06
C PRO A 44 -5.63 -5.72 17.82
N LEU A 45 -5.97 -4.55 18.38
CA LEU A 45 -5.22 -3.31 18.18
C LEU A 45 -3.73 -3.42 18.53
N GLN A 46 -3.40 -4.21 19.56
CA GLN A 46 -2.03 -4.37 20.08
C GLN A 46 -1.11 -5.19 19.17
N GLU A 47 -1.66 -5.96 18.22
CA GLU A 47 -0.88 -6.77 17.27
C GLU A 47 -1.13 -6.34 15.82
N ARG A 48 -1.90 -5.26 15.63
CA ARG A 48 -2.38 -4.81 14.33
C ARG A 48 -1.24 -4.34 13.44
N SER A 49 -0.22 -3.67 14.01
CA SER A 49 0.90 -3.17 13.21
C SER A 49 1.70 -4.33 12.63
N ARG A 50 1.92 -5.40 13.41
CA ARG A 50 2.54 -6.64 12.92
C ARG A 50 1.73 -7.32 11.82
N ALA A 51 0.42 -7.45 11.98
CA ALA A 51 -0.41 -8.06 10.94
C ALA A 51 -0.38 -7.24 9.63
N VAL A 52 -0.53 -5.92 9.72
CA VAL A 52 -0.44 -5.02 8.56
C VAL A 52 0.94 -5.11 7.90
N ALA A 53 2.03 -5.07 8.67
CA ALA A 53 3.38 -5.16 8.11
C ALA A 53 3.66 -6.51 7.43
N VAL A 54 3.16 -7.62 7.96
CA VAL A 54 3.31 -8.94 7.32
C VAL A 54 2.53 -8.99 6.00
N VAL A 55 1.29 -8.51 5.99
CA VAL A 55 0.43 -8.58 4.79
C VAL A 55 0.90 -7.62 3.70
N PHE A 56 1.15 -6.36 4.04
CA PHE A 56 1.59 -5.35 3.07
C PHE A 56 3.09 -5.44 2.75
N GLY A 57 3.91 -5.94 3.67
CA GLY A 57 5.32 -6.25 3.42
C GLY A 57 5.51 -7.38 2.39
N GLY A 58 4.50 -8.22 2.21
CA GLY A 58 4.44 -9.20 1.12
C GLY A 58 4.60 -8.57 -0.28
N LEU A 59 4.21 -7.31 -0.47
CA LEU A 59 4.40 -6.58 -1.73
C LEU A 59 5.88 -6.38 -2.05
N SER A 60 6.68 -5.98 -1.05
CA SER A 60 8.13 -5.82 -1.21
C SER A 60 8.79 -7.17 -1.46
N PHE A 61 8.38 -8.22 -0.74
CA PHE A 61 8.88 -9.58 -0.95
C PHE A 61 8.59 -10.08 -2.38
N GLY A 62 7.35 -9.92 -2.84
CA GLY A 62 6.95 -10.28 -4.21
C GLY A 62 7.74 -9.53 -5.27
N SER A 63 7.99 -8.24 -5.07
CA SER A 63 8.80 -7.43 -5.97
C SER A 63 10.23 -7.95 -6.08
N VAL A 64 10.86 -8.30 -4.95
CA VAL A 64 12.21 -8.87 -4.91
C VAL A 64 12.25 -10.22 -5.62
N LEU A 65 11.30 -11.12 -5.35
CA LEU A 65 11.24 -12.42 -6.03
C LEU A 65 11.00 -12.26 -7.53
N GLY A 66 10.13 -11.33 -7.93
CA GLY A 66 9.87 -11.00 -9.32
C GLY A 66 11.15 -10.55 -10.03
N LEU A 67 11.88 -9.60 -9.45
CA LEU A 67 13.14 -9.09 -10.01
C LEU A 67 14.25 -10.13 -10.02
N LEU A 68 14.29 -11.05 -9.06
CA LEU A 68 15.31 -12.09 -8.96
C LEU A 68 15.06 -13.24 -9.96
N PHE A 69 13.81 -13.68 -10.11
CA PHE A 69 13.48 -14.85 -10.91
C PHE A 69 13.07 -14.52 -12.35
N ALA A 70 12.51 -13.34 -12.63
CA ALA A 70 12.06 -13.02 -13.98
C ALA A 70 13.20 -13.01 -15.01
N PRO A 71 14.38 -12.39 -14.79
CA PRO A 71 15.42 -12.34 -15.81
C PRO A 71 15.98 -13.73 -16.22
N PRO A 72 16.34 -14.63 -15.28
CA PRO A 72 16.76 -16.00 -15.64
C PRO A 72 15.69 -16.81 -16.37
N ILE A 73 14.41 -16.63 -16.00
CA ILE A 73 13.29 -17.29 -16.68
C ILE A 73 13.18 -16.80 -18.12
N ILE A 74 13.24 -15.47 -18.33
CA ILE A 74 13.18 -14.87 -19.67
C ILE A 74 14.32 -15.36 -20.56
N GLN A 75 15.55 -15.41 -20.02
CA GLN A 75 16.74 -15.80 -20.79
C GLN A 75 16.69 -17.27 -21.25
N ASN A 76 16.16 -18.17 -20.42
CA ASN A 76 16.17 -19.62 -20.71
C ASN A 76 14.89 -20.12 -21.40
N LEU A 77 13.73 -19.52 -21.09
CA LEU A 77 12.41 -20.03 -21.47
C LEU A 77 11.58 -19.03 -22.29
N GLY A 78 12.13 -17.85 -22.60
CA GLY A 78 11.42 -16.79 -23.30
C GLY A 78 10.55 -15.93 -22.38
N TRP A 79 10.14 -14.76 -22.84
CA TRP A 79 9.43 -13.78 -22.02
C TRP A 79 7.99 -14.21 -21.67
N GLU A 80 7.36 -15.03 -22.52
CA GLU A 80 6.01 -15.55 -22.31
C GLU A 80 5.93 -16.45 -21.08
N SER A 81 7.01 -17.18 -20.78
CA SER A 81 7.08 -18.16 -19.70
C SER A 81 6.86 -17.54 -18.31
N VAL A 82 7.27 -16.29 -18.11
CA VAL A 82 7.03 -15.53 -16.87
C VAL A 82 5.53 -15.46 -16.57
N PHE A 83 4.71 -15.12 -17.56
CA PHE A 83 3.27 -15.00 -17.39
C PHE A 83 2.61 -16.33 -17.05
N TYR A 84 3.05 -17.42 -17.69
CA TYR A 84 2.53 -18.76 -17.39
C TYR A 84 2.91 -19.25 -15.99
N ILE A 85 4.16 -19.06 -15.59
CA ILE A 85 4.67 -19.51 -14.28
C ILE A 85 4.00 -18.73 -13.15
N PHE A 86 4.04 -17.39 -13.19
CA PHE A 86 3.42 -16.56 -12.15
C PHE A 86 1.89 -16.69 -12.14
N GLY A 87 1.26 -16.83 -13.31
CA GLY A 87 -0.18 -17.08 -13.41
C GLY A 87 -0.61 -18.42 -12.78
N LEU A 88 0.13 -19.50 -13.06
CA LEU A 88 -0.14 -20.82 -12.49
C LEU A 88 0.10 -20.85 -10.97
N LEU A 89 1.18 -20.20 -10.50
CA LEU A 89 1.41 -20.01 -9.05
C LEU A 89 0.25 -19.26 -8.39
N GLY A 90 -0.29 -18.22 -9.05
CA GLY A 90 -1.47 -17.51 -8.57
C GLY A 90 -2.71 -18.41 -8.47
N ILE A 91 -2.97 -19.26 -9.46
CA ILE A 91 -4.09 -20.22 -9.42
C ILE A 91 -3.91 -21.23 -8.29
N ILE A 92 -2.71 -21.79 -8.13
CA ILE A 92 -2.39 -22.71 -7.02
C ILE A 92 -2.65 -22.04 -5.68
N TRP A 93 -2.23 -20.77 -5.54
CA TRP A 93 -2.46 -19.98 -4.34
C TRP A 93 -3.96 -19.78 -4.05
N CYS A 94 -4.77 -19.43 -5.06
CA CYS A 94 -6.21 -19.28 -4.90
C CYS A 94 -6.89 -20.58 -4.43
N VAL A 95 -6.56 -21.71 -5.06
CA VAL A 95 -7.11 -23.03 -4.67
C VAL A 95 -6.68 -23.41 -3.25
N GLY A 96 -5.42 -23.13 -2.89
CA GLY A 96 -4.91 -23.34 -1.53
C GLY A 96 -5.63 -22.48 -0.50
N PHE A 97 -5.88 -21.21 -0.81
CA PHE A 97 -6.58 -20.28 0.06
C PHE A 97 -8.04 -20.72 0.30
N ASP A 98 -8.77 -21.13 -0.73
CA ASP A 98 -10.13 -21.66 -0.60
C ASP A 98 -10.19 -22.93 0.26
N SER A 99 -9.20 -23.81 0.09
CA SER A 99 -9.08 -25.04 0.89
C SER A 99 -8.83 -24.73 2.37
N LEU A 100 -7.97 -23.74 2.67
CA LEU A 100 -7.69 -23.29 4.04
C LEU A 100 -8.90 -22.59 4.68
N LYS A 101 -9.63 -21.77 3.91
CA LYS A 101 -10.87 -21.14 4.34
C LYS A 101 -11.92 -22.18 4.73
N GLY A 102 -12.08 -23.22 3.89
CA GLY A 102 -12.98 -24.34 4.17
C GLY A 102 -12.62 -25.11 5.44
N GLN A 103 -11.33 -25.34 5.70
CA GLN A 103 -10.87 -25.99 6.94
C GLN A 103 -11.11 -25.14 8.19
N GLN A 104 -10.88 -23.81 8.12
CA GLN A 104 -11.12 -22.93 9.28
C GLN A 104 -12.60 -22.79 9.62
N LEU A 105 -13.50 -22.74 8.63
CA LEU A 105 -14.94 -22.78 8.88
C LEU A 105 -15.40 -24.13 9.46
N GLY A 106 -14.79 -25.24 9.05
CA GLY A 106 -15.13 -26.57 9.55
C GLY A 106 -14.57 -26.91 10.94
N ASN A 107 -13.46 -26.27 11.37
CA ASN A 107 -12.74 -26.65 12.59
C ASN A 107 -12.96 -25.67 13.77
N ASN A 108 -13.57 -24.50 13.52
CA ASN A 108 -13.73 -23.43 14.52
C ASN A 108 -15.17 -22.89 14.58
N GLU A 109 -16.13 -23.73 14.98
CA GLU A 109 -17.43 -23.23 15.49
C GLU A 109 -17.25 -22.31 16.72
N GLY A 110 -16.08 -22.31 17.38
CA GLY A 110 -15.77 -21.46 18.54
C GLY A 110 -15.01 -20.17 18.27
N LEU A 111 -14.05 -20.13 17.33
CA LEU A 111 -13.16 -18.96 17.16
C LEU A 111 -13.85 -17.78 16.47
N PHE A 112 -14.78 -18.05 15.54
CA PHE A 112 -15.58 -17.01 14.87
C PHE A 112 -16.71 -16.45 15.76
N SER A 113 -17.01 -17.08 16.91
CA SER A 113 -18.00 -16.56 17.86
C SER A 113 -17.42 -15.54 18.85
N LEU A 114 -16.10 -15.48 19.02
CA LEU A 114 -15.45 -14.54 19.94
C LEU A 114 -15.46 -13.07 19.47
N GLY A 115 -15.74 -12.82 18.20
CA GLY A 115 -15.96 -11.46 17.67
C GLY A 115 -17.37 -10.90 17.89
N LYS A 116 -18.31 -11.71 18.42
CA LYS A 116 -19.73 -11.32 18.56
C LYS A 116 -20.17 -10.99 19.99
N SER A 117 -19.27 -10.94 20.96
CA SER A 117 -19.65 -10.64 22.35
C SER A 117 -18.62 -9.75 23.05
N SER A 118 -18.93 -8.45 23.15
CA SER A 118 -18.93 -7.72 24.43
C SER A 118 -19.23 -6.22 24.26
N THR A 119 -20.44 -5.85 23.84
CA THR A 119 -21.14 -4.63 24.33
C THR A 119 -22.59 -4.56 23.84
N VAL A 120 -23.48 -5.38 24.42
CA VAL A 120 -24.88 -4.99 24.64
C VAL A 120 -25.36 -5.77 25.88
N SER A 121 -25.45 -5.10 27.02
CA SER A 121 -26.29 -5.55 28.14
C SER A 121 -27.70 -5.00 27.91
N ASP A 122 -28.67 -5.86 28.23
CA ASP A 122 -30.10 -5.59 28.44
C ASP A 122 -30.98 -5.34 27.21
N GLY A 123 -31.70 -6.39 26.82
CA GLY A 123 -32.78 -6.31 25.83
C GLY A 123 -33.21 -7.67 25.30
N LEU A 124 -34.11 -8.32 26.03
CA LEU A 124 -34.72 -9.61 25.73
C LEU A 124 -35.38 -9.66 24.34
N VAL A 125 -34.74 -10.25 23.32
CA VAL A 125 -35.44 -10.80 22.14
C VAL A 125 -34.78 -12.12 21.71
N SER A 126 -35.47 -13.20 22.01
CA SER A 126 -35.25 -14.53 21.43
C SER A 126 -35.43 -14.45 19.91
N SER A 127 -34.34 -14.59 19.17
CA SER A 127 -34.38 -14.95 17.75
C SER A 127 -33.31 -16.01 17.53
N THR A 128 -33.74 -17.27 17.48
CA THR A 128 -32.97 -18.40 16.93
C THR A 128 -32.41 -18.02 15.56
N VAL A 129 -31.11 -17.71 15.51
CA VAL A 129 -30.38 -17.55 14.25
C VAL A 129 -29.96 -18.94 13.81
N SER A 130 -30.74 -19.51 12.90
CA SER A 130 -30.35 -20.65 12.09
C SER A 130 -29.08 -20.31 11.30
N SER A 131 -28.08 -21.16 11.47
CA SER A 131 -26.85 -21.23 10.70
C SER A 131 -27.17 -21.63 9.25
N GLU A 132 -27.27 -20.66 8.35
CA GLU A 132 -27.07 -20.89 6.91
C GLU A 132 -26.00 -19.92 6.41
N SER A 133 -24.89 -20.50 5.96
CA SER A 133 -23.80 -19.84 5.26
C SER A 133 -24.21 -19.51 3.82
N SER A 134 -25.14 -18.57 3.66
CA SER A 134 -25.45 -17.98 2.35
C SER A 134 -24.55 -16.76 2.15
N ASP A 135 -23.69 -16.81 1.12
CA ASP A 135 -23.02 -15.60 0.62
C ASP A 135 -24.08 -14.50 0.42
N PRO A 136 -23.81 -13.24 0.84
CA PRO A 136 -24.79 -12.16 0.73
C PRO A 136 -25.23 -12.00 -0.72
N SER A 137 -26.54 -11.87 -0.94
CA SER A 137 -27.08 -11.68 -2.28
C SER A 137 -26.57 -10.36 -2.88
N LEU A 138 -26.55 -10.26 -4.21
CA LEU A 138 -26.13 -9.02 -4.89
C LEU A 138 -27.00 -7.81 -4.47
N GLU A 139 -28.27 -8.06 -4.11
CA GLU A 139 -29.19 -7.05 -3.59
C GLU A 139 -28.83 -6.63 -2.16
N ASP A 140 -28.43 -7.56 -1.28
CA ASP A 140 -27.97 -7.25 0.08
C ASP A 140 -26.70 -6.40 0.06
N LEU A 141 -25.78 -6.70 -0.86
CA LEU A 141 -24.56 -5.92 -1.06
C LEU A 141 -24.89 -4.50 -1.57
N GLN A 142 -25.81 -4.37 -2.53
CA GLN A 142 -26.25 -3.07 -3.03
C GLN A 142 -26.97 -2.23 -1.96
N ASN A 143 -27.77 -2.86 -1.10
CA ASN A 143 -28.44 -2.18 0.00
C ASN A 143 -27.43 -1.74 1.07
N SER A 144 -26.45 -2.59 1.41
CA SER A 144 -25.35 -2.24 2.31
C SER A 144 -24.52 -1.04 1.79
N LEU A 145 -24.26 -0.97 0.48
CA LEU A 145 -23.56 0.18 -0.13
C LEU A 145 -24.37 1.48 -0.09
N LYS A 146 -25.71 1.42 -0.14
CA LYS A 146 -26.57 2.60 -0.02
C LYS A 146 -26.56 3.20 1.37
N ASP A 147 -26.29 2.38 2.39
CA ASP A 147 -26.25 2.82 3.78
C ASP A 147 -24.89 3.40 4.21
N VAL A 148 -23.90 3.40 3.32
CA VAL A 148 -22.57 3.97 3.59
C VAL A 148 -22.67 5.49 3.81
N PRO A 149 -22.15 6.03 4.93
CA PRO A 149 -22.28 7.44 5.28
C PRO A 149 -21.22 8.32 4.58
N TRP A 150 -21.26 8.36 3.24
CA TRP A 150 -20.29 9.10 2.40
C TRP A 150 -20.07 10.54 2.85
N ARG A 151 -21.16 11.25 3.19
CA ARG A 151 -21.08 12.65 3.64
C ARG A 151 -20.33 12.79 4.97
N ALA A 152 -20.42 11.81 5.87
CA ALA A 152 -19.72 11.84 7.15
C ALA A 152 -18.21 11.65 6.95
N PHE A 153 -17.80 10.72 6.08
CA PHE A 153 -16.39 10.51 5.74
C PHE A 153 -15.73 11.80 5.23
N PHE A 154 -16.35 12.47 4.27
CA PHE A 154 -15.80 13.69 3.68
C PHE A 154 -15.97 14.96 4.55
N LYS A 155 -16.73 14.89 5.65
CA LYS A 155 -16.74 15.92 6.70
C LYS A 155 -15.60 15.73 7.72
N SER A 156 -15.05 14.52 7.86
CA SER A 156 -14.00 14.23 8.86
C SER A 156 -12.64 14.77 8.45
N LYS A 157 -12.03 15.58 9.32
CA LYS A 157 -10.67 16.11 9.13
C LYS A 157 -9.62 15.00 9.13
N ALA A 158 -9.83 13.93 9.90
CA ALA A 158 -8.90 12.80 9.97
C ALA A 158 -8.87 12.04 8.64
N VAL A 159 -10.04 11.82 8.01
CA VAL A 159 -10.13 11.18 6.70
C VAL A 159 -9.43 12.02 5.64
N TRP A 160 -9.61 13.34 5.63
CA TRP A 160 -8.85 14.22 4.73
C TRP A 160 -7.35 14.19 4.97
N ALA A 161 -6.91 14.12 6.22
CA ALA A 161 -5.49 13.96 6.55
C ALA A 161 -4.92 12.64 5.99
N MET A 162 -5.70 11.55 6.04
CA MET A 162 -5.31 10.27 5.45
C MET A 162 -5.27 10.30 3.93
N ILE A 163 -6.27 10.91 3.27
CA ILE A 163 -6.28 11.07 1.81
C ILE A 163 -5.01 11.80 1.36
N TYR A 164 -4.70 12.93 2.01
CA TYR A 164 -3.54 13.72 1.65
C TYR A 164 -2.23 13.02 1.98
N ALA A 165 -2.11 12.38 3.15
CA ALA A 165 -0.92 11.62 3.49
C ALA A 165 -0.68 10.45 2.52
N HIS A 166 -1.73 9.71 2.14
CA HIS A 166 -1.58 8.61 1.17
C HIS A 166 -1.10 9.14 -0.19
N PHE A 167 -1.66 10.24 -0.67
CA PHE A 167 -1.18 10.93 -1.87
C PHE A 167 0.30 11.32 -1.76
N CYS A 168 0.70 11.98 -0.66
CA CYS A 168 2.07 12.42 -0.45
C CYS A 168 3.07 11.25 -0.37
N GLY A 169 2.72 10.20 0.37
CA GLY A 169 3.56 9.02 0.51
C GLY A 169 3.77 8.30 -0.83
N ASN A 170 2.68 8.12 -1.59
CA ASN A 170 2.76 7.47 -2.89
C ASN A 170 3.43 8.34 -3.95
N TRP A 171 3.43 9.67 -3.79
CA TRP A 171 4.23 10.53 -4.64
C TRP A 171 5.71 10.17 -4.58
N GLY A 172 6.32 10.21 -3.39
CA GLY A 172 7.73 9.85 -3.27
C GLY A 172 7.99 8.38 -3.59
N HIS A 173 7.08 7.47 -3.23
CA HIS A 173 7.25 6.04 -3.52
C HIS A 173 7.24 5.73 -5.02
N TYR A 174 6.23 6.18 -5.76
CA TYR A 174 6.09 5.84 -7.18
C TYR A 174 7.06 6.59 -8.10
N THR A 175 7.40 7.85 -7.78
CA THR A 175 8.42 8.58 -8.55
C THR A 175 9.79 7.95 -8.37
N CYS A 176 10.18 7.60 -7.14
CA CYS A 176 11.42 6.86 -6.91
C CYS A 176 11.39 5.48 -7.57
N LEU A 177 10.32 4.71 -7.43
CA LEU A 177 10.22 3.40 -8.08
C LEU A 177 10.44 3.48 -9.60
N SER A 178 9.97 4.56 -10.24
CA SER A 178 10.06 4.75 -11.70
C SER A 178 11.41 5.30 -12.15
N TRP A 179 11.98 6.25 -11.39
CA TRP A 179 13.12 7.05 -11.84
C TRP A 179 14.45 6.73 -11.15
N LEU A 180 14.43 5.97 -10.04
CA LEU A 180 15.65 5.66 -9.28
C LEU A 180 16.69 4.85 -10.07
N PRO A 181 16.32 3.87 -10.92
CA PRO A 181 17.31 3.18 -11.77
C PRO A 181 18.02 4.14 -12.74
N THR A 182 17.27 5.06 -13.35
CA THR A 182 17.82 6.07 -14.26
C THR A 182 18.72 7.05 -13.52
N PHE A 183 18.29 7.52 -12.34
CA PHE A 183 19.12 8.36 -11.47
C PHE A 183 20.45 7.69 -11.13
N PHE A 184 20.44 6.41 -10.75
CA PHE A 184 21.67 5.66 -10.48
C PHE A 184 22.53 5.45 -11.72
N SER A 185 21.94 5.32 -12.91
CA SER A 185 22.74 5.18 -14.13
C SER A 185 23.39 6.50 -14.55
N GLU A 186 22.64 7.61 -14.50
CA GLU A 186 23.10 8.92 -15.00
C GLU A 186 23.99 9.65 -13.99
N GLU A 187 23.59 9.73 -12.72
CA GLU A 187 24.31 10.54 -11.72
C GLU A 187 25.51 9.78 -11.14
N LEU A 188 25.36 8.46 -10.96
CA LEU A 188 26.38 7.63 -10.32
C LEU A 188 27.31 6.91 -11.32
N ASN A 189 27.11 7.14 -12.63
CA ASN A 189 27.83 6.49 -13.73
C ASN A 189 27.84 4.94 -13.63
N LEU A 190 26.80 4.36 -13.03
CA LEU A 190 26.64 2.91 -12.99
C LEU A 190 26.14 2.42 -14.34
N ASN A 191 26.59 1.23 -14.76
CA ASN A 191 26.00 0.63 -15.95
C ASN A 191 24.53 0.26 -15.68
N LEU A 192 23.73 0.18 -16.75
CA LEU A 192 22.27 -0.02 -16.64
C LEU A 192 21.91 -1.29 -15.82
N THR A 193 22.74 -2.33 -15.92
CA THR A 193 22.50 -3.59 -15.20
C THR A 193 22.78 -3.43 -13.71
N GLU A 194 23.89 -2.78 -13.34
CA GLU A 194 24.23 -2.44 -11.96
C GLU A 194 23.18 -1.52 -11.34
N ALA A 195 22.76 -0.47 -12.04
CA ALA A 195 21.73 0.45 -11.55
C ALA A 195 20.39 -0.26 -11.26
N ALA A 196 20.01 -1.23 -12.10
CA ALA A 196 18.84 -2.07 -11.88
C ALA A 196 18.99 -2.97 -10.64
N TRP A 197 20.15 -3.62 -10.46
CA TRP A 197 20.43 -4.43 -9.26
C TRP A 197 20.47 -3.59 -7.98
N VAL A 198 21.07 -2.41 -8.04
CA VAL A 198 21.15 -1.48 -6.90
C VAL A 198 19.77 -0.97 -6.50
N SER A 199 18.85 -0.83 -7.45
CA SER A 199 17.46 -0.44 -7.19
C SER A 199 16.62 -1.52 -6.47
N ILE A 200 17.16 -2.73 -6.27
CA ILE A 200 16.56 -3.76 -5.41
C ILE A 200 16.85 -3.49 -3.92
N LEU A 201 17.88 -2.69 -3.60
CA LEU A 201 18.24 -2.41 -2.21
C LEU A 201 17.15 -1.69 -1.42
N PRO A 202 16.45 -0.65 -1.94
CA PRO A 202 15.35 -0.02 -1.22
C PRO A 202 14.21 -0.98 -0.81
N PRO A 203 13.59 -1.79 -1.70
CA PRO A 203 12.54 -2.71 -1.29
C PRO A 203 13.05 -3.82 -0.35
N LEU A 204 14.30 -4.27 -0.48
CA LEU A 204 14.93 -5.18 0.49
C LEU A 204 15.08 -4.52 1.87
N GLY A 205 15.56 -3.27 1.91
CA GLY A 205 15.67 -2.49 3.13
C GLY A 205 14.31 -2.28 3.80
N SER A 206 13.28 -1.98 3.02
CA SER A 206 11.89 -1.87 3.48
C SER A 206 11.39 -3.14 4.17
N MET A 207 11.76 -4.34 3.68
CA MET A 207 11.39 -5.59 4.35
C MET A 207 12.02 -5.70 5.75
N VAL A 208 13.31 -5.38 5.85
CA VAL A 208 14.03 -5.39 7.14
C VAL A 208 13.43 -4.37 8.10
N ILE A 209 13.23 -3.14 7.64
CA ILE A 209 12.69 -2.06 8.48
C ILE A 209 11.24 -2.33 8.88
N SER A 210 10.38 -2.85 8.00
CA SER A 210 8.99 -3.18 8.35
C SER A 210 8.92 -4.20 9.51
N SER A 211 9.85 -5.14 9.55
CA SER A 211 9.95 -6.15 10.61
C SER A 211 10.37 -5.56 11.97
N ILE A 212 10.97 -4.37 11.97
CA ILE A 212 11.36 -3.61 13.18
C ILE A 212 10.26 -2.61 13.55
N ALA A 213 9.72 -1.90 12.56
CA ALA A 213 8.74 -0.84 12.72
C ALA A 213 7.41 -1.33 13.32
N ALA A 214 6.98 -2.54 12.96
CA ALA A 214 5.74 -3.10 13.49
C ALA A 214 5.83 -3.47 14.98
N PRO A 215 6.80 -4.30 15.44
CA PRO A 215 7.00 -4.53 16.87
C PRO A 215 7.26 -3.25 17.66
N PHE A 216 7.98 -2.29 17.08
CA PHE A 216 8.19 -0.99 17.71
C PHE A 216 6.84 -0.29 18.01
N ALA A 217 5.94 -0.20 17.03
CA ALA A 217 4.64 0.44 17.21
C ALA A 217 3.75 -0.34 18.21
N ASP A 218 3.67 -1.65 18.05
CA ASP A 218 2.86 -2.51 18.92
C ASP A 218 3.35 -2.47 20.39
N ASN A 219 4.67 -2.46 20.62
CA ASN A 219 5.25 -2.33 21.95
C ASN A 219 4.95 -0.97 22.60
N LEU A 220 4.90 0.13 21.83
CA LEU A 220 4.52 1.43 22.38
C LEU A 220 3.04 1.43 22.80
N ILE A 221 2.16 0.83 21.98
CA ILE A 221 0.74 0.71 22.30
C ILE A 221 0.53 -0.19 23.52
N SER A 222 1.23 -1.33 23.61
CA SER A 222 1.12 -2.24 24.75
C SER A 222 1.63 -1.63 26.06
N ASN A 223 2.58 -0.69 25.98
CA ASN A 223 3.06 0.08 27.13
C ASN A 223 2.14 1.26 27.51
N GLY A 224 0.98 1.40 26.87
CA GLY A 224 -0.03 2.41 27.21
C GLY A 224 0.16 3.77 26.53
N VAL A 225 1.02 3.87 25.50
CA VAL A 225 1.08 5.07 24.67
C VAL A 225 -0.18 5.14 23.79
N ASP A 226 -0.82 6.30 23.77
CA ASP A 226 -2.00 6.55 22.95
C ASP A 226 -1.78 6.19 21.47
N THR A 227 -2.74 5.48 20.86
CA THR A 227 -2.67 4.97 19.49
C THR A 227 -2.42 6.11 18.51
N THR A 228 -3.14 7.24 18.63
CA THR A 228 -2.96 8.38 17.73
C THR A 228 -1.53 8.90 17.78
N ARG A 229 -0.93 8.98 18.98
CA ARG A 229 0.48 9.37 19.13
C ARG A 229 1.41 8.38 18.45
N VAL A 230 1.21 7.07 18.63
CA VAL A 230 2.04 6.05 17.98
C VAL A 230 1.93 6.12 16.45
N ARG A 231 0.71 6.23 15.90
CA ARG A 231 0.49 6.38 14.44
C ARG A 231 1.13 7.66 13.90
N LYS A 232 1.06 8.76 14.64
CA LYS A 232 1.74 10.03 14.31
C LYS A 232 3.26 9.89 14.30
N ILE A 233 3.86 9.24 15.30
CA ILE A 233 5.30 8.98 15.35
C ILE A 233 5.73 8.15 14.14
N CYS A 234 5.05 7.02 13.89
CA CYS A 234 5.38 6.13 12.79
C CYS A 234 5.29 6.85 11.44
N GLN A 235 4.20 7.58 11.19
CA GLN A 235 4.05 8.31 9.93
C GLN A 235 5.06 9.45 9.78
N THR A 236 5.44 10.10 10.88
CA THR A 236 6.48 11.14 10.87
C THR A 236 7.83 10.54 10.49
N ILE A 237 8.21 9.39 11.06
CA ILE A 237 9.42 8.67 10.66
C ILE A 237 9.34 8.32 9.17
N ALA A 238 8.18 7.82 8.72
CA ALA A 238 8.00 7.38 7.35
C ALA A 238 8.18 8.48 6.29
N PHE A 239 7.88 9.73 6.63
CA PHE A 239 7.95 10.86 5.69
C PHE A 239 9.18 11.75 5.90
N VAL A 240 9.52 12.04 7.14
CA VAL A 240 10.66 12.91 7.44
C VAL A 240 11.97 12.22 7.10
N SER A 241 12.08 10.90 7.28
CA SER A 241 13.32 10.19 6.92
C SER A 241 13.66 10.27 5.43
N PRO A 242 12.80 9.86 4.46
CA PRO A 242 13.15 10.02 3.04
C PRO A 242 13.35 11.49 2.66
N ALA A 243 12.60 12.43 3.25
CA ALA A 243 12.81 13.86 2.99
C ALA A 243 14.22 14.34 3.38
N ILE A 244 14.70 13.96 4.57
CA ILE A 244 16.07 14.29 5.02
C ILE A 244 17.11 13.65 4.11
N PHE A 245 17.00 12.35 3.81
CA PHE A 245 17.98 11.67 2.99
C PHE A 245 17.99 12.15 1.53
N MET A 246 16.83 12.51 0.96
CA MET A 246 16.74 13.16 -0.34
C MET A 246 17.36 14.56 -0.33
N MET A 247 17.15 15.33 0.74
CA MET A 247 17.79 16.65 0.89
C MET A 247 19.31 16.51 0.96
N LEU A 248 19.83 15.56 1.74
CA LEU A 248 21.27 15.28 1.81
C LEU A 248 21.82 14.83 0.46
N SER A 249 21.06 14.02 -0.30
CA SER A 249 21.44 13.57 -1.64
C SER A 249 21.35 14.66 -2.71
N SER A 250 20.63 15.76 -2.42
CA SER A 250 20.48 16.89 -3.34
C SER A 250 21.63 17.92 -3.24
N VAL A 251 22.43 17.85 -2.18
CA VAL A 251 23.58 18.73 -1.94
C VAL A 251 24.85 18.00 -2.38
N ASP A 252 25.72 18.69 -3.10
CA ASP A 252 27.04 18.16 -3.44
C ASP A 252 27.94 18.15 -2.20
N LEU A 253 27.90 17.03 -1.49
CA LEU A 253 28.71 16.76 -0.30
C LEU A 253 30.05 16.09 -0.67
N GLY A 254 30.35 15.89 -1.96
CA GLY A 254 31.55 15.18 -2.41
C GLY A 254 31.60 13.70 -2.00
N LEU A 255 30.44 13.10 -1.74
CA LEU A 255 30.33 11.71 -1.29
C LEU A 255 30.48 10.74 -2.47
N PRO A 256 31.09 9.56 -2.25
CA PRO A 256 31.15 8.54 -3.28
C PRO A 256 29.75 8.00 -3.61
N PRO A 257 29.54 7.49 -4.84
CA PRO A 257 28.24 7.01 -5.30
C PRO A 257 27.51 6.02 -4.37
N TRP A 258 28.24 5.11 -3.74
CA TRP A 258 27.66 4.08 -2.87
C TRP A 258 27.08 4.66 -1.58
N GLU A 259 27.60 5.80 -1.09
CA GLU A 259 27.07 6.47 0.09
C GLU A 259 25.71 7.13 -0.23
N ILE A 260 25.58 7.71 -1.41
CA ILE A 260 24.31 8.28 -1.90
C ILE A 260 23.25 7.17 -2.01
N VAL A 261 23.64 6.02 -2.59
CA VAL A 261 22.78 4.83 -2.65
C VAL A 261 22.37 4.39 -1.24
N ALA A 262 23.31 4.31 -0.30
CA ALA A 262 23.03 3.88 1.07
C ALA A 262 22.06 4.84 1.79
N PHE A 263 22.23 6.15 1.62
CA PHE A 263 21.35 7.16 2.18
C PHE A 263 19.94 7.11 1.59
N LEU A 264 19.81 7.09 0.27
CA LEU A 264 18.50 6.98 -0.38
C LEU A 264 17.80 5.67 -0.02
N THR A 265 18.54 4.55 -0.02
CA THR A 265 18.04 3.24 0.41
C THR A 265 17.55 3.29 1.84
N SER A 266 18.31 3.88 2.75
CA SER A 266 17.93 3.97 4.18
C SER A 266 16.67 4.82 4.38
N GLY A 267 16.58 5.97 3.70
CA GLY A 267 15.40 6.82 3.77
C GLY A 267 14.14 6.16 3.21
N LEU A 268 14.25 5.53 2.04
CA LEU A 268 13.14 4.79 1.45
C LEU A 268 12.76 3.55 2.29
N ALA A 269 13.73 2.87 2.90
CA ALA A 269 13.46 1.76 3.79
C ALA A 269 12.70 2.20 5.06
N LEU A 270 13.08 3.34 5.64
CA LEU A 270 12.39 3.94 6.80
C LEU A 270 10.96 4.39 6.48
N SER A 271 10.62 4.62 5.21
CA SER A 271 9.24 4.88 4.79
C SER A 271 8.27 3.73 5.11
N SER A 272 8.78 2.50 5.34
CA SER A 272 7.97 1.35 5.75
C SER A 272 7.30 1.50 7.11
N PHE A 273 7.69 2.49 7.93
CA PHE A 273 6.92 2.86 9.11
C PHE A 273 5.49 3.32 8.78
N ALA A 274 5.19 3.67 7.52
CA ALA A 274 3.84 4.00 7.08
C ALA A 274 2.85 2.84 7.24
N PHE A 275 3.31 1.58 7.23
CA PHE A 275 2.47 0.42 7.51
C PHE A 275 1.89 0.50 8.93
N SER A 276 2.73 0.82 9.91
CA SER A 276 2.31 1.04 11.31
C SER A 276 1.69 2.42 11.56
N GLY A 277 1.77 3.34 10.60
CA GLY A 277 1.20 4.68 10.64
C GLY A 277 -0.13 4.71 9.89
N LEU A 278 -0.10 5.23 8.66
CA LEU A 278 -1.25 5.41 7.78
C LEU A 278 -2.12 4.15 7.61
N TYR A 279 -1.52 2.98 7.34
CA TYR A 279 -2.31 1.80 6.97
C TYR A 279 -3.14 1.28 8.14
N CYS A 280 -2.56 1.19 9.35
CA CYS A 280 -3.31 0.86 10.56
C CYS A 280 -4.42 1.87 10.89
N THR A 281 -4.22 3.17 10.61
CA THR A 281 -5.21 4.20 10.96
C THR A 281 -6.57 3.98 10.30
N HIS A 282 -6.64 3.36 9.12
CA HIS A 282 -7.93 3.00 8.48
C HIS A 282 -8.79 2.11 9.39
N GLN A 283 -8.15 1.17 10.06
CA GLN A 283 -8.79 0.19 10.94
C GLN A 283 -9.02 0.76 12.33
N ASP A 284 -8.16 1.68 12.77
CA ASP A 284 -8.27 2.34 14.07
C ASP A 284 -9.46 3.32 14.11
N ILE A 285 -9.70 4.06 13.04
CA ILE A 285 -10.82 5.02 12.95
C ILE A 285 -12.17 4.31 12.83
N SER A 286 -12.27 3.27 12.01
CA SER A 286 -13.51 2.49 11.88
C SER A 286 -13.19 1.07 11.45
N HIS A 287 -13.55 0.11 12.30
CA HIS A 287 -13.43 -1.31 11.98
C HIS A 287 -14.40 -1.71 10.84
N GLU A 288 -15.62 -1.14 10.82
CA GLU A 288 -16.66 -1.46 9.84
C GLU A 288 -16.32 -0.94 8.44
N TYR A 289 -15.80 0.29 8.36
CA TYR A 289 -15.53 0.97 7.09
C TYR A 289 -14.06 0.98 6.69
N ALA A 290 -13.20 0.20 7.36
CA ALA A 290 -11.75 0.20 7.15
C ALA A 290 -11.35 0.02 5.67
N SER A 291 -12.00 -0.92 4.98
CA SER A 291 -11.74 -1.24 3.57
C SER A 291 -12.21 -0.16 2.61
N ILE A 292 -13.35 0.49 2.90
CA ILE A 292 -13.88 1.62 2.15
C ILE A 292 -12.95 2.82 2.32
N LEU A 293 -12.55 3.12 3.55
CA LEU A 293 -11.61 4.21 3.85
C LEU A 293 -10.28 3.98 3.14
N LEU A 294 -9.73 2.76 3.17
CA LEU A 294 -8.51 2.45 2.42
C LEU A 294 -8.73 2.58 0.91
N GLY A 295 -9.87 2.15 0.39
CA GLY A 295 -10.20 2.31 -1.03
C GLY A 295 -10.21 3.80 -1.46
N ILE A 296 -10.81 4.68 -0.64
CA ILE A 296 -10.84 6.12 -0.89
C ILE A 296 -9.42 6.70 -0.89
N THR A 297 -8.62 6.41 0.14
CA THR A 297 -7.26 6.97 0.24
C THR A 297 -6.33 6.39 -0.81
N ASN A 298 -6.44 5.10 -1.14
CA ASN A 298 -5.64 4.43 -2.18
C ASN A 298 -5.98 4.96 -3.57
N THR A 299 -7.24 5.35 -3.83
CA THR A 299 -7.62 6.01 -5.09
C THR A 299 -6.88 7.34 -5.25
N ALA A 300 -6.84 8.16 -4.20
CA ALA A 300 -6.03 9.38 -4.22
C ALA A 300 -4.52 9.06 -4.30
N GLY A 301 -4.08 8.01 -3.59
CA GLY A 301 -2.72 7.50 -3.61
C GLY A 301 -2.27 6.95 -4.97
N ALA A 302 -3.16 6.59 -5.89
CA ALA A 302 -2.80 6.12 -7.23
C ALA A 302 -2.44 7.28 -8.18
N VAL A 303 -2.97 8.49 -7.94
CA VAL A 303 -2.77 9.67 -8.80
C VAL A 303 -1.28 10.02 -9.02
N PRO A 304 -0.41 10.02 -7.98
CA PRO A 304 1.00 10.29 -8.18
C PRO A 304 1.74 9.32 -9.10
N GLY A 305 1.27 8.07 -9.24
CA GLY A 305 1.87 7.11 -10.17
C GLY A 305 1.68 7.53 -11.64
N ILE A 306 0.62 8.29 -11.92
CA ILE A 306 0.34 8.83 -13.26
C ILE A 306 0.97 10.21 -13.40
N VAL A 307 0.60 11.12 -12.50
CA VAL A 307 0.96 12.54 -12.61
C VAL A 307 2.39 12.80 -12.16
N GLY A 308 2.82 12.21 -11.05
CA GLY A 308 4.14 12.42 -10.48
C GLY A 308 5.25 11.90 -11.38
N VAL A 309 5.08 10.67 -11.91
CA VAL A 309 6.06 10.07 -12.82
C VAL A 309 6.23 10.90 -14.09
N ALA A 310 5.12 11.32 -14.71
CA ALA A 310 5.15 12.17 -15.91
C ALA A 310 5.74 13.56 -15.63
N LEU A 311 5.39 14.16 -14.49
CA LEU A 311 5.91 15.48 -14.09
C LEU A 311 7.41 15.43 -13.83
N THR A 312 7.92 14.38 -13.17
CA THR A 312 9.37 14.21 -12.96
C THR A 312 10.10 14.12 -14.30
N GLY A 313 9.57 13.40 -15.28
CA GLY A 313 10.15 13.36 -16.64
C GLY A 313 10.20 14.73 -17.30
N TYR A 314 9.07 15.46 -17.29
CA TYR A 314 9.00 16.81 -17.85
C TYR A 314 9.97 17.79 -17.16
N LEU A 315 10.06 17.74 -15.83
CA LEU A 315 10.98 18.57 -15.07
C LEU A 315 12.44 18.21 -15.37
N LEU A 316 12.75 16.92 -15.54
CA LEU A 316 14.11 16.47 -15.85
C LEU A 316 14.55 16.95 -17.23
N ASP A 317 13.67 16.84 -18.23
CA ASP A 317 13.92 17.35 -19.58
C ASP A 317 14.13 18.87 -19.60
N SER A 318 13.45 19.60 -18.70
CA SER A 318 13.49 21.07 -18.66
C SER A 318 14.63 21.62 -17.82
N THR A 319 14.99 20.96 -16.72
CA THR A 319 15.91 21.47 -15.70
C THR A 319 17.26 20.77 -15.71
N HIS A 320 17.35 19.58 -16.31
CA HIS A 320 18.52 18.70 -16.29
C HIS A 320 19.06 18.45 -14.86
N SER A 321 18.18 18.48 -13.86
CA SER A 321 18.56 18.36 -12.44
C SER A 321 17.65 17.38 -11.71
N TRP A 322 18.23 16.31 -11.17
CA TRP A 322 17.54 15.35 -10.32
C TRP A 322 17.05 15.96 -9.01
N SER A 323 17.81 16.89 -8.44
CA SER A 323 17.43 17.63 -7.24
C SER A 323 16.12 18.40 -7.41
N ILE A 324 15.91 19.04 -8.56
CA ILE A 324 14.69 19.79 -8.85
C ILE A 324 13.55 18.88 -9.33
N SER A 325 13.87 17.84 -10.10
CA SER A 325 12.87 17.04 -10.82
C SER A 325 12.28 15.90 -10.00
N LEU A 326 13.11 15.26 -9.17
CA LEU A 326 12.72 14.10 -8.37
C LEU A 326 12.69 14.44 -6.88
N PHE A 327 13.76 15.03 -6.34
CA PHE A 327 13.89 15.22 -4.89
C PHE A 327 13.03 16.36 -4.37
N ALA A 328 13.07 17.56 -4.94
CA ALA A 328 12.33 18.71 -4.42
C ALA A 328 10.81 18.48 -4.33
N PRO A 329 10.11 17.94 -5.36
CA PRO A 329 8.68 17.64 -5.25
C PRO A 329 8.39 16.56 -4.19
N SER A 330 9.22 15.52 -4.12
CA SER A 330 9.06 14.44 -3.15
C SER A 330 9.26 14.94 -1.72
N ILE A 331 10.30 15.74 -1.47
CA ILE A 331 10.57 16.41 -0.19
C ILE A 331 9.39 17.31 0.19
N PHE A 332 8.90 18.13 -0.74
CA PHE A 332 7.75 18.99 -0.51
C PHE A 332 6.55 18.17 -0.02
N PHE A 333 6.15 17.13 -0.75
CA PHE A 333 5.00 16.31 -0.38
C PHE A 333 5.20 15.54 0.93
N TYR A 334 6.41 15.02 1.20
CA TYR A 334 6.70 14.37 2.47
C TYR A 334 6.57 15.35 3.66
N LEU A 335 7.11 16.56 3.53
CA LEU A 335 7.07 17.55 4.61
C LEU A 335 5.66 18.11 4.83
N THR A 336 4.95 18.46 3.76
CA THR A 336 3.56 18.93 3.88
C THR A 336 2.63 17.83 4.36
N GLY A 337 2.82 16.60 3.88
CA GLY A 337 2.10 15.41 4.33
C GLY A 337 2.31 15.17 5.82
N THR A 338 3.54 15.34 6.32
CA THR A 338 3.86 15.25 7.75
C THR A 338 3.14 16.35 8.54
N ALA A 339 3.18 17.59 8.07
CA ALA A 339 2.53 18.71 8.76
C ALA A 339 1.02 18.51 8.88
N VAL A 340 0.35 18.11 7.79
CA VAL A 340 -1.09 17.83 7.76
C VAL A 340 -1.42 16.62 8.64
N TRP A 341 -0.62 15.56 8.59
CA TRP A 341 -0.81 14.36 9.41
C TRP A 341 -0.72 14.68 10.90
N LEU A 342 0.32 15.40 11.32
CA LEU A 342 0.50 15.81 12.72
C LEU A 342 -0.65 16.71 13.20
N ALA A 343 -1.12 17.63 12.35
CA ALA A 343 -2.19 18.56 12.69
C ALA A 343 -3.57 17.89 12.80
N PHE A 344 -3.91 16.97 11.89
CA PHE A 344 -5.30 16.55 11.69
C PHE A 344 -5.56 15.04 11.78
N ALA A 345 -4.54 14.18 11.73
CA ALA A 345 -4.76 12.75 11.87
C ALA A 345 -5.21 12.40 13.30
N SER A 346 -6.15 11.45 13.38
CA SER A 346 -6.60 10.82 14.61
C SER A 346 -6.72 9.31 14.37
N SER A 347 -6.45 8.52 15.40
CA SER A 347 -6.66 7.07 15.40
C SER A 347 -7.63 6.66 16.52
N GLU A 348 -8.41 7.61 17.02
CA GLU A 348 -9.56 7.33 17.87
C GLU A 348 -10.74 6.85 17.00
N PRO A 349 -11.51 5.85 17.47
CA PRO A 349 -12.70 5.40 16.77
C PRO A 349 -13.68 6.55 16.50
N GLN A 350 -14.13 6.68 15.26
CA GLN A 350 -15.12 7.68 14.85
C GLN A 350 -16.45 7.01 14.55
N ASP A 351 -17.51 7.56 15.12
CA ASP A 351 -18.86 7.16 14.76
C ASP A 351 -19.30 7.92 13.49
N PHE A 352 -19.45 7.17 12.40
CA PHE A 352 -19.95 7.70 11.14
C PHE A 352 -21.46 7.48 10.97
N SER A 353 -22.16 7.01 12.00
CA SER A 353 -23.61 6.83 11.98
C SER A 353 -24.32 8.12 11.54
N LYS A 354 -25.42 7.95 10.79
CA LYS A 354 -26.15 9.04 10.11
C LYS A 354 -26.36 10.19 11.10
N SER A 355 -25.64 11.31 10.88
CA SER A 355 -25.97 12.57 11.52
C SER A 355 -27.46 12.80 11.32
N GLY A 356 -28.24 12.75 12.40
CA GLY A 356 -29.67 13.02 12.37
C GLY A 356 -29.95 14.34 11.67
N PRO A 357 -31.15 14.53 11.10
CA PRO A 357 -31.46 15.73 10.34
C PRO A 357 -31.14 16.96 11.18
N GLU A 358 -30.17 17.76 10.71
CA GLU A 358 -29.90 19.10 11.26
C GLU A 358 -31.21 19.88 11.12
N SER A 359 -31.85 20.16 12.25
CA SER A 359 -33.12 20.88 12.39
C SER A 359 -33.00 22.35 12.03
#